data_AF-A0A9D9N4G5-F1
#
_entry.id   AF-A0A9D9N4G5-F1
#
_cell.length_a   1.000
_cell.length_b   1.000
_cell.length_c   1.000
_cell.angle_alpha   90.00
_cell.angle_beta   90.00
_cell.angle_gamma   90.00
#
_symmetry.space_group_name_H-M   'P 1'
#
loop_
_entity.id
_entity.type
_entity.pdbx_description
1 polymer ?
#
loop_
_entity_poly.entity_id
_entity_poly.type
_entity_poly.pdbx_seq_one_letter_code
_entity_poly.pdbx_strand_id
1 'polypeptide(L)'
;MHSKALTTMDINYRQELQKARQAIEGLERTGQPSTISAYWEVCCGDVLVAEENAQEMNRVWENASLAKELLDIAAYLEGFDHMLDKLNTAISRMIVVLYDHPLLTLRLLEFQLQVLHRIEAQHDHELGETEEVEQKIRLYRHNIDCADKGDFDNIHPIGHLKNDPIEWSAEYESNIDEAHRKIYAQLEDLPRGMGFCFAYWHAKQQVLKEDYDIEWKTPSQMNPGVMFD
;
A
#
# COMPACT_ATOMS: atom_id res chain seq x y z
N MET A 1 38.51 14.85 23.71
CA MET A 1 37.06 15.02 23.90
C MET A 1 36.36 13.93 23.11
N HIS A 2 35.89 12.89 23.79
CA HIS A 2 35.15 11.79 23.16
C HIS A 2 33.68 12.17 23.10
N SER A 3 33.19 12.49 21.91
CA SER A 3 31.75 12.61 21.66
C SER A 3 31.18 11.20 21.59
N LYS A 4 30.37 10.82 22.58
CA LYS A 4 29.53 9.63 22.50
C LYS A 4 28.47 9.91 21.44
N ALA A 5 28.51 9.18 20.33
CA ALA A 5 27.35 9.05 19.45
C ALA A 5 26.20 8.52 20.32
N LEU A 6 25.11 9.28 20.37
CA LEU A 6 23.83 8.79 20.86
C LEU A 6 23.40 7.66 19.91
N THR A 7 23.51 6.43 20.38
CA THR A 7 22.87 5.28 19.74
C THR A 7 21.37 5.51 19.86
N THR A 8 20.73 6.01 18.79
CA THR A 8 19.30 5.88 18.60
C THR A 8 18.97 4.40 18.75
N MET A 9 18.10 4.04 19.70
CA MET A 9 17.56 2.68 19.75
C MET A 9 16.87 2.44 18.41
N ASP A 10 17.36 1.46 17.66
CA ASP A 10 16.73 0.99 16.45
C ASP A 10 15.37 0.38 16.84
N ILE A 11 14.27 1.06 16.48
CA ILE A 11 12.93 0.62 16.88
C ILE A 11 12.52 -0.52 15.93
N ASN A 12 12.21 -1.68 16.49
CA ASN A 12 11.68 -2.79 15.70
C ASN A 12 10.16 -2.63 15.53
N TYR A 13 9.72 -2.05 14.42
CA TYR A 13 8.31 -1.76 14.18
C TYR A 13 7.41 -3.00 14.19
N ARG A 14 7.92 -4.16 13.73
CA ARG A 14 7.14 -5.41 13.76
C ARG A 14 6.89 -5.91 15.17
N GLN A 15 7.90 -5.81 16.03
CA GLN A 15 7.74 -6.18 17.44
C GLN A 15 6.75 -5.26 18.14
N GLU A 16 6.78 -3.96 17.85
CA GLU A 16 5.81 -3.00 18.40
C GLU A 16 4.40 -3.25 17.87
N LEU A 17 4.22 -3.49 16.56
CA LEU A 17 2.93 -3.88 15.98
C LEU A 17 2.39 -5.17 16.61
N GLN A 18 3.24 -6.17 16.85
CA GLN A 18 2.83 -7.41 17.52
C GLN A 18 2.35 -7.15 18.96
N LYS A 19 3.03 -6.27 19.70
CA LYS A 19 2.58 -5.85 21.05
C LYS A 19 1.24 -5.09 20.98
N ALA A 20 1.07 -4.20 20.00
CA ALA A 20 -0.18 -3.47 19.81
C ALA A 20 -1.35 -4.41 19.51
N ARG A 21 -1.15 -5.40 18.62
CA ARG A 21 -2.15 -6.45 18.33
C ARG A 21 -2.51 -7.27 19.57
N GLN A 22 -1.52 -7.66 20.38
CA GLN A 22 -1.76 -8.36 21.65
C GLN A 22 -2.54 -7.50 22.65
N ALA A 23 -2.29 -6.19 22.68
CA ALA A 23 -2.98 -5.27 23.59
C ALA A 23 -4.47 -5.10 23.27
N ILE A 24 -4.87 -5.30 22.01
CA ILE A 24 -6.28 -5.24 21.59
C ILE A 24 -6.96 -6.61 21.54
N GLU A 25 -6.25 -7.71 21.84
CA GLU A 25 -6.80 -9.06 21.80
C GLU A 25 -7.94 -9.21 22.82
N GLY A 26 -9.14 -9.52 22.33
CA GLY A 26 -10.36 -9.60 23.16
C GLY A 26 -10.88 -8.26 23.69
N LEU A 27 -10.28 -7.14 23.28
CA LEU A 27 -10.77 -5.81 23.64
C LEU A 27 -11.98 -5.44 22.76
N GLU A 28 -13.05 -4.92 23.36
CA GLU A 28 -14.23 -4.46 22.62
C GLU A 28 -14.08 -3.02 22.13
N ARG A 29 -14.61 -2.73 20.94
CA ARG A 29 -14.68 -1.39 20.30
C ARG A 29 -15.68 -0.46 21.00
N THR A 30 -15.42 -0.11 22.26
CA THR A 30 -16.36 0.62 23.15
C THR A 30 -16.37 2.14 23.01
N GLY A 31 -15.45 2.73 22.26
CA GLY A 31 -15.25 4.18 22.16
C GLY A 31 -14.64 4.85 23.40
N GLN A 32 -14.20 4.08 24.40
CA GLN A 32 -13.45 4.63 25.52
C GLN A 32 -12.07 5.14 25.05
N PRO A 33 -11.53 6.23 25.61
CA PRO A 33 -10.25 6.80 25.18
C PRO A 33 -9.09 5.80 25.18
N SER A 34 -9.02 4.92 26.17
CA SER A 34 -8.01 3.86 26.24
C SER A 34 -8.15 2.84 25.10
N THR A 35 -9.38 2.50 24.74
CA THR A 35 -9.67 1.58 23.63
C THR A 35 -9.37 2.23 22.29
N ILE A 36 -9.80 3.48 22.06
CA ILE A 36 -9.46 4.26 20.87
C ILE A 36 -7.95 4.32 20.68
N SER A 37 -7.21 4.66 21.74
CA SER A 37 -5.75 4.71 21.71
C SER A 37 -5.13 3.36 21.37
N ALA A 38 -5.59 2.26 21.97
CA ALA A 38 -5.03 0.93 21.73
C ALA A 38 -5.21 0.47 20.27
N TYR A 39 -6.39 0.69 19.68
CA TYR A 39 -6.63 0.41 18.25
C TYR A 39 -5.81 1.33 17.33
N TRP A 40 -5.65 2.60 17.72
CA TRP A 40 -4.82 3.53 16.95
C TRP A 40 -3.35 3.12 16.91
N GLU A 41 -2.80 2.53 17.98
CA GLU A 41 -1.43 1.99 17.97
C GLU A 41 -1.24 0.88 16.93
N VAL A 42 -2.27 0.07 16.67
CA VAL A 42 -2.22 -0.94 15.59
C VAL A 42 -2.17 -0.26 14.23
N CYS A 43 -3.01 0.74 13.96
CA CYS A 43 -2.97 1.51 12.72
C CYS A 43 -1.58 2.15 12.47
N CYS A 44 -0.97 2.72 13.52
CA CYS A 44 0.39 3.25 13.44
C CYS A 44 1.41 2.17 13.08
N GLY A 45 1.34 1.02 13.75
CA GLY A 45 2.23 -0.12 13.48
C GLY A 45 2.07 -0.67 12.06
N ASP A 46 0.85 -0.78 11.55
CA ASP A 46 0.58 -1.24 10.18
C ASP A 46 1.25 -0.34 9.15
N VAL A 47 1.08 0.98 9.28
CA VAL A 47 1.71 1.96 8.38
C VAL A 47 3.23 1.89 8.46
N LEU A 48 3.81 1.88 9.67
CA LEU A 48 5.26 1.88 9.85
C LEU A 48 5.92 0.59 9.33
N VAL A 49 5.29 -0.57 9.55
CA VAL A 49 5.78 -1.83 9.00
C VAL A 49 5.64 -1.87 7.48
N ALA A 50 4.55 -1.34 6.91
CA ALA A 50 4.37 -1.29 5.47
C ALA A 50 5.38 -0.36 4.78
N GLU A 51 5.72 0.77 5.40
CA GLU A 51 6.78 1.68 4.96
C GLU A 51 8.16 1.02 5.04
N GLU A 52 8.48 0.33 6.14
CA GLU A 52 9.73 -0.44 6.28
C GLU A 52 9.84 -1.52 5.19
N ASN A 53 8.77 -2.27 4.94
CA ASN A 53 8.72 -3.26 3.87
C ASN A 53 9.03 -2.65 2.49
N ALA A 54 8.44 -1.48 2.18
CA ALA A 54 8.62 -0.81 0.92
C ALA A 54 10.04 -0.23 0.78
N GLN A 55 10.55 0.41 1.83
CA GLN A 55 11.90 1.00 1.83
C GLN A 55 12.99 -0.07 1.66
N GLU A 56 12.89 -1.18 2.40
CA GLU A 56 13.86 -2.27 2.35
C GLU A 56 13.63 -3.21 1.16
N MET A 57 12.58 -2.95 0.37
CA MET A 57 12.12 -3.79 -0.73
C MET A 57 12.03 -5.26 -0.31
N ASN A 58 11.48 -5.53 0.86
CA ASN A 58 11.43 -6.84 1.49
C ASN A 58 10.07 -7.06 2.14
N ARG A 59 9.49 -8.26 1.99
CA ARG A 59 8.16 -8.58 2.54
C ARG A 59 7.03 -7.65 2.08
N VAL A 60 7.19 -7.02 0.91
CA VAL A 60 6.18 -6.11 0.32
C VAL A 60 4.82 -6.79 0.09
N TRP A 61 4.79 -8.12 -0.05
CA TRP A 61 3.56 -8.93 -0.11
C TRP A 61 2.72 -8.88 1.17
N GLU A 62 3.27 -8.39 2.29
CA GLU A 62 2.52 -8.23 3.53
C GLU A 62 1.72 -6.93 3.56
N ASN A 63 2.09 -5.93 2.74
CA ASN A 63 1.51 -4.58 2.80
C ASN A 63 0.00 -4.59 2.56
N ALA A 64 -0.49 -5.45 1.67
CA ALA A 64 -1.93 -5.58 1.45
C ALA A 64 -2.69 -6.07 2.69
N SER A 65 -2.09 -6.95 3.49
CA SER A 65 -2.70 -7.41 4.75
C SER A 65 -2.70 -6.33 5.83
N LEU A 66 -1.61 -5.56 5.93
CA LEU A 66 -1.47 -4.42 6.85
C LEU A 66 -2.47 -3.31 6.50
N ALA A 67 -2.63 -3.01 5.21
CA ALA A 67 -3.62 -2.06 4.72
C ALA A 67 -5.07 -2.50 4.98
N LYS A 68 -5.36 -3.80 4.88
CA LYS A 68 -6.69 -4.34 5.22
C LYS A 68 -6.99 -4.24 6.71
N GLU A 69 -6.00 -4.52 7.58
CA GLU A 69 -6.14 -4.35 9.03
C GLU A 69 -6.34 -2.86 9.40
N LEU A 70 -5.51 -1.98 8.83
CA LEU A 70 -5.66 -0.53 8.95
C LEU A 70 -7.08 -0.10 8.58
N LEU A 71 -7.60 -0.54 7.43
CA LEU A 71 -8.93 -0.13 6.95
C LEU A 71 -10.06 -0.59 7.87
N ASP A 72 -10.00 -1.82 8.39
CA ASP A 72 -10.99 -2.35 9.34
C ASP A 72 -11.02 -1.55 10.66
N ILE A 73 -9.83 -1.26 11.21
CA ILE A 73 -9.73 -0.48 12.44
C ILE A 73 -10.10 0.99 12.18
N ALA A 74 -9.66 1.56 11.06
CA ALA A 74 -9.96 2.92 10.66
C ALA A 74 -11.47 3.15 10.52
N ALA A 75 -12.21 2.18 9.96
CA ALA A 75 -13.67 2.26 9.87
C ALA A 75 -14.36 2.39 11.24
N TYR A 76 -13.79 1.79 12.29
CA TYR A 76 -14.25 2.02 13.66
C TYR A 76 -13.83 3.39 14.20
N LEU A 77 -12.57 3.77 14.00
CA LEU A 77 -12.02 5.02 14.53
C LEU A 77 -12.59 6.27 13.85
N GLU A 78 -13.08 6.16 12.62
CA GLU A 78 -13.71 7.23 11.86
C GLU A 78 -14.92 7.79 12.60
N GLY A 79 -15.62 6.99 13.41
CA GLY A 79 -16.73 7.45 14.26
C GLY A 79 -16.35 8.55 15.28
N PHE A 80 -15.06 8.83 15.49
CA PHE A 80 -14.58 9.81 16.47
C PHE A 80 -13.91 11.00 15.79
N ASP A 81 -14.55 12.16 15.89
CA ASP A 81 -14.13 13.40 15.22
C ASP A 81 -12.66 13.79 15.43
N HIS A 82 -12.13 13.62 16.65
CA HIS A 82 -10.74 13.91 16.98
C HIS A 82 -9.70 12.96 16.34
N MET A 83 -10.15 11.91 15.64
CA MET A 83 -9.30 10.95 14.95
C MET A 83 -9.20 11.22 13.45
N LEU A 84 -10.05 12.07 12.86
CA LEU A 84 -10.15 12.21 11.41
C LEU A 84 -8.83 12.64 10.75
N ASP A 85 -8.15 13.67 11.26
CA ASP A 85 -6.86 14.13 10.72
C ASP A 85 -5.78 13.03 10.78
N LYS A 86 -5.76 12.29 11.89
CA LYS A 86 -4.83 11.17 12.10
C LYS A 86 -5.10 10.06 11.09
N LEU A 87 -6.37 9.72 10.88
CA LEU A 87 -6.79 8.74 9.89
C LEU A 87 -6.40 9.18 8.48
N ASN A 88 -6.71 10.43 8.08
CA ASN A 88 -6.33 10.94 6.76
C ASN A 88 -4.81 10.81 6.53
N THR A 89 -4.01 11.17 7.54
CA THR A 89 -2.55 11.03 7.50
C THR A 89 -2.10 9.57 7.34
N ALA A 90 -2.64 8.65 8.14
CA ALA A 90 -2.28 7.23 8.07
C ALA A 90 -2.69 6.59 6.75
N ILE A 91 -3.89 6.89 6.24
CA ILE A 91 -4.39 6.38 4.96
C ILE A 91 -3.52 6.89 3.81
N SER A 92 -3.21 8.18 3.79
CA SER A 92 -2.32 8.78 2.79
C SER A 92 -0.96 8.08 2.74
N ARG A 93 -0.37 7.78 3.90
CA ARG A 93 0.91 7.07 4.00
C ARG A 93 0.80 5.62 3.53
N MET A 94 -0.28 4.92 3.89
CA MET A 94 -0.50 3.54 3.44
C MET A 94 -0.68 3.45 1.92
N ILE A 95 -1.44 4.38 1.31
CA ILE A 95 -1.64 4.44 -0.14
C ILE A 95 -0.30 4.54 -0.88
N VAL A 96 0.66 5.30 -0.34
CA VAL A 96 1.97 5.49 -0.96
C VAL A 96 2.76 4.19 -1.09
N VAL A 97 2.48 3.15 -0.29
CA VAL A 97 3.26 1.90 -0.24
C VAL A 97 2.55 0.68 -0.84
N LEU A 98 1.46 0.88 -1.60
CA LEU A 98 0.62 -0.15 -2.22
C LEU A 98 0.68 -0.15 -3.76
N TYR A 99 1.90 -0.14 -4.32
CA TYR A 99 2.11 0.05 -5.76
C TYR A 99 1.48 -1.02 -6.67
N ASP A 100 1.30 -2.25 -6.17
CA ASP A 100 0.80 -3.40 -6.95
C ASP A 100 -0.67 -3.76 -6.63
N HIS A 101 -1.40 -2.90 -5.90
CA HIS A 101 -2.75 -3.18 -5.41
C HIS A 101 -3.74 -2.06 -5.75
N PRO A 102 -4.11 -1.87 -7.03
CA PRO A 102 -5.01 -0.81 -7.46
C PRO A 102 -6.42 -0.86 -6.84
N LEU A 103 -7.04 -2.04 -6.70
CA LEU A 103 -8.35 -2.20 -6.07
C LEU A 103 -8.28 -1.88 -4.57
N LEU A 104 -7.26 -2.37 -3.86
CA LEU A 104 -7.10 -2.02 -2.44
C LEU A 104 -6.78 -0.52 -2.25
N THR A 105 -5.99 0.06 -3.14
CA THR A 105 -5.70 1.49 -3.16
C THR A 105 -6.96 2.30 -3.43
N LEU A 106 -7.80 1.87 -4.38
CA LEU A 106 -9.11 2.49 -4.61
C LEU A 106 -9.98 2.46 -3.35
N ARG A 107 -10.03 1.32 -2.63
CA ARG A 107 -10.79 1.23 -1.38
C ARG A 107 -10.27 2.19 -0.31
N LEU A 108 -8.95 2.35 -0.19
CA LEU A 108 -8.36 3.32 0.73
C LEU A 108 -8.66 4.76 0.31
N LEU A 109 -8.59 5.09 -0.99
CA LEU A 109 -8.94 6.40 -1.51
C LEU A 109 -10.42 6.74 -1.26
N GLU A 110 -11.32 5.79 -1.50
CA GLU A 110 -12.76 5.96 -1.21
C GLU A 110 -13.00 6.22 0.28
N PHE A 111 -12.30 5.49 1.15
CA PHE A 111 -12.37 5.73 2.59
C PHE A 111 -11.73 7.07 2.99
N GLN A 112 -10.62 7.45 2.36
CA GLN A 112 -9.99 8.76 2.56
C GLN A 112 -10.94 9.90 2.19
N LEU A 113 -11.65 9.79 1.06
CA LEU A 113 -12.63 10.77 0.64
C LEU A 113 -13.75 10.94 1.68
N GLN A 114 -14.24 9.83 2.25
CA GLN A 114 -15.22 9.89 3.34
C GLN A 114 -14.67 10.67 4.56
N VAL A 115 -13.43 10.40 4.96
CA VAL A 115 -12.78 11.10 6.08
C VAL A 115 -12.63 12.59 5.77
N LEU A 116 -12.17 12.94 4.56
CA LEU A 116 -11.99 14.33 4.13
C LEU A 116 -13.31 15.12 4.15
N HIS A 117 -14.39 14.57 3.62
CA HIS A 117 -15.70 15.23 3.67
C HIS A 117 -16.18 15.50 5.11
N ARG A 118 -15.83 14.62 6.06
CA ARG A 118 -16.14 14.86 7.47
C ARG A 118 -15.28 15.96 8.09
N ILE A 119 -14.00 16.04 7.71
CA ILE A 119 -13.11 17.13 8.13
C ILE A 119 -13.64 18.47 7.58
N GLU A 120 -13.99 18.52 6.30
CA GLU A 120 -14.61 19.70 5.67
C GLU A 120 -15.88 20.14 6.40
N ALA A 121 -16.76 19.19 6.74
CA ALA A 121 -17.99 19.46 7.48
C ALA A 121 -17.75 20.02 8.88
N GLN A 122 -16.63 19.67 9.55
CA GLN A 122 -16.27 20.23 10.85
C GLN A 122 -15.75 21.68 10.76
N HIS A 123 -15.13 22.03 9.64
CA HIS A 123 -14.46 23.32 9.49
C HIS A 123 -15.16 24.30 8.54
N ASP A 124 -16.29 23.91 7.95
CA ASP A 124 -17.11 24.72 7.03
C ASP A 124 -16.30 25.31 5.86
N HIS A 125 -15.33 24.54 5.34
CA HIS A 125 -14.54 24.90 4.17
C HIS A 125 -14.13 23.67 3.37
N GLU A 126 -14.00 23.84 2.05
CA GLU A 126 -13.51 22.82 1.14
C GLU A 126 -11.98 22.71 1.21
N LEU A 127 -11.48 21.48 1.18
CA LEU A 127 -10.05 21.16 1.11
C LEU A 127 -9.68 20.86 -0.34
N GLY A 128 -8.59 21.46 -0.84
CA GLY A 128 -8.06 21.13 -2.18
C GLY A 128 -7.67 19.65 -2.32
N GLU A 129 -7.31 19.00 -1.21
CA GLU A 129 -7.00 17.57 -1.17
C GLU A 129 -8.20 16.69 -1.57
N THR A 130 -9.43 17.09 -1.25
CA THR A 130 -10.66 16.36 -1.60
C THR A 130 -10.79 16.21 -3.10
N GLU A 131 -10.61 17.29 -3.87
CA GLU A 131 -10.69 17.25 -5.33
C GLU A 131 -9.61 16.33 -5.93
N GLU A 132 -8.38 16.37 -5.40
CA GLU A 132 -7.29 15.49 -5.83
C GLU A 132 -7.62 14.01 -5.59
N VAL A 133 -8.18 13.67 -4.42
CA VAL A 133 -8.59 12.31 -4.08
C VAL A 133 -9.73 11.84 -4.99
N GLU A 134 -10.73 12.69 -5.26
CA GLU A 134 -11.80 12.34 -6.19
C GLU A 134 -11.29 12.08 -7.63
N GLN A 135 -10.35 12.90 -8.11
CA GLN A 135 -9.72 12.70 -9.42
C GLN A 135 -8.99 11.35 -9.46
N LYS A 136 -8.24 11.00 -8.41
CA LYS A 136 -7.59 9.69 -8.28
C LYS A 136 -8.60 8.56 -8.26
N ILE A 137 -9.70 8.66 -7.51
CA ILE A 137 -10.76 7.64 -7.48
C ILE A 137 -11.34 7.41 -8.89
N ARG A 138 -11.65 8.49 -9.63
CA ARG A 138 -12.15 8.38 -11.01
C ARG A 138 -11.15 7.66 -11.92
N LEU A 139 -9.87 8.01 -11.81
CA LEU A 139 -8.79 7.39 -12.58
C LEU A 139 -8.66 5.90 -12.26
N TYR A 140 -8.60 5.54 -10.98
CA TYR A 140 -8.47 4.15 -10.54
C TYR A 140 -9.67 3.31 -10.98
N ARG A 141 -10.90 3.79 -10.75
CA ARG A 141 -12.12 3.09 -11.20
C ARG A 141 -12.13 2.86 -12.70
N HIS A 142 -11.76 3.87 -13.49
CA HIS A 142 -11.68 3.77 -14.95
C HIS A 142 -10.66 2.73 -15.39
N ASN A 143 -9.42 2.81 -14.87
CA ASN A 143 -8.36 1.89 -15.27
C ASN A 143 -8.66 0.43 -14.88
N ILE A 144 -9.20 0.20 -13.68
CA ILE A 144 -9.61 -1.14 -13.22
C ILE A 144 -10.71 -1.70 -14.13
N ASP A 145 -11.76 -0.92 -14.41
CA ASP A 145 -12.86 -1.33 -15.29
C ASP A 145 -12.39 -1.64 -16.72
N CYS A 146 -11.47 -0.84 -17.26
CA CYS A 146 -10.83 -1.12 -18.55
C CYS A 146 -10.03 -2.42 -18.50
N ALA A 147 -9.19 -2.63 -17.49
CA ALA A 147 -8.35 -3.81 -17.38
C ALA A 147 -9.16 -5.10 -17.23
N ASP A 148 -10.19 -5.10 -16.38
CA ASP A 148 -11.07 -6.25 -16.17
C ASP A 148 -11.89 -6.62 -17.42
N LYS A 149 -12.11 -5.66 -18.33
CA LYS A 149 -12.75 -5.89 -19.64
C LYS A 149 -11.75 -6.24 -20.75
N GLY A 150 -10.45 -6.25 -20.46
CA GLY A 150 -9.39 -6.43 -21.45
C GLY A 150 -9.21 -5.22 -22.40
N ASP A 151 -9.78 -4.06 -22.05
CA ASP A 151 -9.71 -2.82 -22.81
C ASP A 151 -8.46 -2.01 -22.45
N PHE A 152 -7.29 -2.63 -22.63
CA PHE A 152 -6.01 -2.10 -22.18
C PHE A 152 -5.58 -0.81 -22.89
N ASP A 153 -6.09 -0.55 -24.10
CA ASP A 153 -5.78 0.65 -24.89
C ASP A 153 -6.37 1.92 -24.28
N ASN A 154 -7.42 1.80 -23.45
CA ASN A 154 -8.10 2.92 -22.79
C ASN A 154 -7.62 3.16 -21.35
N ILE A 155 -6.61 2.43 -20.88
CA ILE A 155 -6.00 2.69 -19.56
C ILE A 155 -5.23 4.00 -19.61
N HIS A 156 -5.53 4.88 -18.66
CA HIS A 156 -4.82 6.13 -18.50
C HIS A 156 -3.50 5.92 -17.74
N PRO A 157 -2.36 6.37 -18.28
CA PRO A 157 -1.06 6.17 -17.63
C PRO A 157 -0.96 6.98 -16.35
N ILE A 158 -0.24 6.42 -15.37
CA ILE A 158 0.14 7.11 -14.13
C ILE A 158 1.66 7.32 -14.13
N GLY A 159 2.08 8.57 -14.03
CA GLY A 159 3.50 8.93 -14.07
C GLY A 159 4.09 8.97 -15.48
N HIS A 160 5.42 8.90 -15.57
CA HIS A 160 6.15 9.09 -16.82
C HIS A 160 6.56 7.79 -17.51
N LEU A 161 6.58 6.68 -16.80
CA LEU A 161 6.89 5.36 -17.33
C LEU A 161 5.60 4.59 -17.60
N LYS A 162 5.63 3.74 -18.63
CA LYS A 162 4.54 2.81 -18.92
C LYS A 162 4.65 1.58 -18.02
N ASN A 163 3.53 1.20 -17.42
CA ASN A 163 3.36 -0.05 -16.70
C ASN A 163 2.55 -1.03 -17.56
N ASP A 164 2.61 -2.32 -17.25
CA ASP A 164 1.74 -3.28 -17.92
C ASP A 164 0.27 -3.01 -17.53
N PRO A 165 -0.64 -2.77 -18.50
CA PRO A 165 -2.05 -2.56 -18.21
C PRO A 165 -2.72 -3.70 -17.42
N ILE A 166 -2.18 -4.93 -17.46
CA ILE A 166 -2.71 -6.05 -16.66
C ILE A 166 -2.61 -5.80 -15.16
N GLU A 167 -1.67 -4.96 -14.71
CA GLU A 167 -1.47 -4.61 -13.30
C GLU A 167 -2.71 -3.95 -12.68
N TRP A 168 -3.60 -3.40 -13.51
CA TRP A 168 -4.87 -2.79 -13.09
C TRP A 168 -6.01 -3.78 -12.85
N SER A 169 -5.85 -5.04 -13.28
CA SER A 169 -6.92 -6.03 -13.22
C SER A 169 -7.09 -6.64 -11.83
N ALA A 170 -8.32 -7.04 -11.52
CA ALA A 170 -8.65 -7.79 -10.31
C ALA A 170 -7.94 -9.15 -10.27
N GLU A 171 -7.78 -9.79 -11.44
CA GLU A 171 -7.06 -11.07 -11.57
C GLU A 171 -5.59 -10.93 -11.14
N TYR A 172 -4.90 -9.89 -11.61
CA TYR A 172 -3.53 -9.60 -11.20
C TYR A 172 -3.42 -9.37 -9.69
N GLU A 173 -4.20 -8.43 -9.14
CA GLU A 173 -4.12 -8.08 -7.71
C GLU A 173 -4.44 -9.28 -6.80
N SER A 174 -5.37 -10.15 -7.20
CA SER A 174 -5.73 -11.33 -6.41
C SER A 174 -4.58 -12.33 -6.23
N ASN A 175 -3.58 -12.31 -7.12
CA ASN A 175 -2.47 -13.26 -7.14
C ASN A 175 -1.12 -12.64 -6.75
N ILE A 176 -0.99 -11.31 -6.76
CA ILE A 176 0.32 -10.65 -6.71
C ILE A 176 1.05 -10.83 -5.37
N ASP A 177 0.34 -10.90 -4.24
CA ASP A 177 0.97 -11.12 -2.92
C ASP A 177 1.68 -12.48 -2.86
N GLU A 178 0.99 -13.54 -3.29
CA GLU A 178 1.56 -14.88 -3.30
C GLU A 178 2.63 -15.03 -4.39
N ALA A 179 2.45 -14.40 -5.55
CA ALA A 179 3.49 -14.31 -6.57
C ALA A 179 4.76 -13.65 -6.02
N HIS A 180 4.65 -12.48 -5.36
CA HIS A 180 5.77 -11.81 -4.71
C HIS A 180 6.44 -12.69 -3.67
N ARG A 181 5.70 -13.39 -2.81
CA ARG A 181 6.27 -14.33 -1.84
C ARG A 181 7.16 -15.39 -2.51
N LYS A 182 6.71 -15.95 -3.64
CA LYS A 182 7.49 -16.92 -4.44
C LYS A 182 8.71 -16.29 -5.10
N ILE A 183 8.57 -15.11 -5.71
CA ILE A 183 9.65 -14.37 -6.36
C ILE A 183 10.77 -14.07 -5.36
N TYR A 184 10.42 -13.54 -4.19
CA TYR A 184 11.41 -13.22 -3.16
C TYR A 184 12.09 -14.46 -2.58
N ALA A 185 11.39 -15.58 -2.46
CA ALA A 185 12.01 -16.85 -2.07
C ALA A 185 13.00 -17.37 -3.13
N GLN A 186 12.72 -17.17 -4.42
CA GLN A 186 13.65 -17.54 -5.50
C GLN A 186 14.91 -16.67 -5.54
N LEU A 187 14.80 -15.42 -5.08
CA LEU A 187 15.85 -14.40 -5.17
C LEU A 187 16.54 -14.12 -3.82
N GLU A 188 16.29 -14.92 -2.79
CA GLU A 188 16.77 -14.68 -1.41
C GLU A 188 18.30 -14.54 -1.35
N ASP A 189 19.02 -15.39 -2.08
CA ASP A 189 20.49 -15.39 -2.11
C ASP A 189 21.10 -14.41 -3.13
N LEU A 190 20.28 -13.72 -3.92
CA LEU A 190 20.78 -12.84 -4.97
C LEU A 190 21.15 -11.45 -4.38
N PRO A 191 22.36 -10.93 -4.64
CA PRO A 191 22.73 -9.59 -4.18
C PRO A 191 21.81 -8.51 -4.74
N ARG A 192 21.25 -7.67 -3.85
CA ARG A 192 20.36 -6.55 -4.20
C ARG A 192 21.14 -5.31 -4.65
N GLY A 193 21.90 -5.44 -5.73
CA GLY A 193 22.70 -4.37 -6.33
C GLY A 193 22.29 -4.04 -7.76
N MET A 194 23.20 -3.37 -8.48
CA MET A 194 23.10 -3.09 -9.91
C MET A 194 22.66 -4.33 -10.70
N GLY A 195 21.58 -4.21 -11.47
CA GLY A 195 20.99 -5.25 -12.28
C GLY A 195 19.97 -6.16 -11.57
N PHE A 196 19.73 -5.99 -10.28
CA PHE A 196 18.74 -6.78 -9.54
C PHE A 196 17.33 -6.60 -10.10
N CYS A 197 16.98 -5.41 -10.59
CA CYS A 197 15.66 -5.17 -11.18
C CYS A 197 15.33 -6.13 -12.33
N PHE A 198 16.32 -6.45 -13.18
CA PHE A 198 16.12 -7.37 -14.29
C PHE A 198 15.92 -8.81 -13.83
N ALA A 199 16.64 -9.24 -12.79
CA ALA A 199 16.44 -10.55 -12.19
C ALA A 199 15.05 -10.66 -11.55
N TYR A 200 14.64 -9.61 -10.83
CA TYR A 200 13.29 -9.50 -10.25
C TYR A 200 12.19 -9.56 -11.32
N TRP A 201 12.29 -8.75 -12.38
CA TRP A 201 11.28 -8.75 -13.43
C TRP A 201 11.21 -10.05 -14.20
N HIS A 202 12.36 -10.70 -14.44
CA HIS A 202 12.37 -12.02 -15.08
C HIS A 202 11.67 -13.07 -14.21
N ALA A 203 11.98 -13.11 -12.91
CA ALA A 203 11.30 -14.00 -11.97
C ALA A 203 9.80 -13.69 -11.87
N LYS A 204 9.42 -12.40 -11.79
CA LYS A 204 8.02 -11.97 -11.77
C LYS A 204 7.26 -12.42 -13.00
N GLN A 205 7.82 -12.21 -14.18
CA GLN A 205 7.22 -12.66 -15.44
C GLN A 205 7.06 -14.18 -15.50
N GLN A 206 8.06 -14.95 -15.07
CA GLN A 206 7.97 -16.42 -15.03
C GLN A 206 6.91 -16.91 -14.05
N VAL A 207 6.94 -16.44 -12.81
CA VAL A 207 5.97 -16.84 -11.78
C VAL A 207 4.55 -16.48 -12.18
N LEU A 208 4.31 -15.27 -12.69
CA LEU A 208 2.99 -14.85 -13.14
C LEU A 208 2.47 -15.73 -14.28
N LYS A 209 3.32 -16.07 -15.26
CA LYS A 209 2.92 -16.89 -16.39
C LYS A 209 2.71 -18.37 -16.02
N GLU A 210 3.64 -18.96 -15.28
CA GLU A 210 3.64 -20.41 -15.01
C GLU A 210 2.60 -20.81 -13.96
N ASP A 211 2.43 -20.00 -12.90
CA ASP A 211 1.58 -20.36 -11.77
C ASP A 211 0.16 -19.80 -11.88
N TYR A 212 -0.03 -18.72 -12.64
CA TYR A 212 -1.30 -17.97 -12.70
C TYR A 212 -1.80 -17.71 -14.12
N ASP A 213 -1.07 -18.12 -15.16
CA ASP A 213 -1.37 -17.84 -16.58
C ASP A 213 -1.51 -16.34 -16.92
N ILE A 214 -0.85 -15.47 -16.15
CA ILE A 214 -0.85 -14.02 -16.36
C ILE A 214 0.33 -13.64 -17.26
N GLU A 215 0.03 -13.13 -18.46
CA GLU A 215 1.04 -12.60 -19.38
C GLU A 215 1.42 -11.17 -19.01
N TRP A 216 2.37 -11.03 -18.09
CA TRP A 216 2.90 -9.73 -17.66
C TRP A 216 4.18 -9.33 -18.43
N LYS A 217 4.25 -8.07 -18.86
CA LYS A 217 5.38 -7.45 -19.56
C LYS A 217 6.23 -6.65 -18.58
N THR A 218 7.53 -6.79 -18.70
CA THR A 218 8.48 -6.09 -17.83
C THR A 218 8.52 -4.59 -18.12
N PRO A 219 8.97 -3.75 -17.16
CA PRO A 219 9.20 -2.32 -17.40
C PRO A 219 10.13 -2.04 -18.59
N SER A 220 11.16 -2.88 -18.81
CA SER A 220 12.07 -2.75 -19.96
C SER A 220 11.41 -3.10 -21.30
N GLN A 221 10.44 -4.03 -21.32
CA GLN A 221 9.63 -4.33 -22.50
C GLN A 221 8.63 -3.19 -22.79
N MET A 222 8.03 -2.61 -21.75
CA MET A 222 7.05 -1.54 -21.87
C MET A 222 7.67 -0.19 -22.27
N ASN A 223 8.94 0.04 -21.93
CA ASN A 223 9.63 1.31 -22.13
C ASN A 223 10.93 1.14 -22.94
N PRO A 224 10.84 0.76 -24.23
CA PRO A 224 12.03 0.61 -25.06
C PRO A 224 12.76 1.96 -25.18
N GLY A 225 14.02 1.99 -24.76
CA GLY A 225 14.88 3.19 -24.78
C GLY A 225 15.11 3.85 -23.42
N VAL A 226 14.46 3.37 -22.36
CA VAL A 226 14.80 3.74 -20.98
C VAL A 226 15.86 2.77 -20.46
N MET A 227 16.95 3.31 -19.92
CA MET A 227 17.96 2.50 -19.22
C MET A 227 17.52 2.33 -17.77
N PHE A 228 17.29 1.09 -17.40
CA PHE A 228 16.97 0.69 -16.03
C PHE A 228 18.18 0.04 -15.37
N ASP A 229 18.24 0.14 -14.05
CA ASP A 229 19.21 -0.54 -13.19
C ASP A 229 18.59 -0.88 -11.83
#